data_AF-A0A7W0K2B8-F1
#
_entry.id   AF-A0A7W0K2B8-F1
#
_cell.length_a   1.000
_cell.length_b   1.000
_cell.length_c   1.000
_cell.angle_alpha   90.00
_cell.angle_beta   90.00
_cell.angle_gamma   90.00
#
_symmetry.space_group_name_H-M   'P 1'
#
loop_
_entity.id
_entity.type
_entity.pdbx_description
1 polymer ?
#
loop_
_entity_poly.entity_id
_entity_poly.type
_entity_poly.pdbx_seq_one_letter_code
_entity_poly.pdbx_strand_id
1 'polypeptide(L)'
;MEILTRTNVITPNPADPSPAETFTLTAQRTVHGIVHKRGTVDGKPVAFVKQRSTYFHEVDSARGFSALNKPSLQLGRQPRPRAGRELRGAELGHGPVGLAGFQRDHADGQLHPVRQHPQAVNQGYFTSWNNKQAPGYAASDSNWGYGPVYRSQMLDRRVEGLINGARKTNLQDLIGAMEDAGSIDLRGEQALVWMLRVIGQPNNPELADAVRTLQIWLYKGPHRIDKNKDGRYDDERAVQIMDAWWPRAVDRMFKPVLGAELFDKITGVIGIDNEPNNHGAHLGSAYQDGWYGYVQKDLRKLLGDTVKGPLSRQYCGSGSLAACRLLLTAALRDALPVTKEQLYTDSGCTAGDQPCFDAVRFRAIGGVTVPSIPWINRPTYQQAVEVQGHRPR
;
A
#
# COMPACT_ATOMS: atom_id res chain seq x y z
N MET A 1 -13.95 33.77 -11.06
CA MET A 1 -12.70 32.97 -11.00
C MET A 1 -11.58 33.89 -11.39
N GLU A 2 -10.47 33.85 -10.68
CA GLU A 2 -9.27 34.60 -11.03
C GLU A 2 -8.54 33.90 -12.18
N ILE A 3 -7.94 34.67 -13.08
CA ILE A 3 -7.10 34.17 -14.17
C ILE A 3 -5.65 34.42 -13.77
N LEU A 4 -4.84 33.36 -13.76
CA LEU A 4 -3.41 33.39 -13.50
C LEU A 4 -2.68 33.17 -14.82
N THR A 5 -1.81 34.09 -15.22
CA THR A 5 -1.00 33.99 -16.43
C THR A 5 0.48 33.97 -16.09
N ARG A 6 1.24 33.12 -16.81
CA ARG A 6 2.71 33.11 -16.73
C ARG A 6 3.29 32.86 -18.11
N THR A 7 4.06 33.82 -18.60
CA THR A 7 4.86 33.67 -19.81
C THR A 7 6.20 33.06 -19.44
N ASN A 8 6.56 31.95 -20.08
CA ASN A 8 7.86 31.32 -19.94
C ASN A 8 8.60 31.40 -21.27
N VAL A 9 9.92 31.44 -21.18
CA VAL A 9 10.82 31.40 -22.32
C VAL A 9 11.69 30.16 -22.16
N ILE A 10 11.61 29.26 -23.14
CA ILE A 10 12.57 28.16 -23.29
C ILE A 10 13.79 28.75 -23.97
N THR A 11 14.95 28.59 -23.36
CA THR A 11 16.24 28.94 -23.95
C THR A 11 16.99 27.66 -24.32
N PRO A 12 17.60 27.59 -25.52
CA PRO A 12 18.39 26.44 -25.94
C PRO A 12 19.49 26.12 -24.92
N ASN A 13 19.73 24.84 -24.66
CA ASN A 13 20.83 24.38 -23.81
C ASN A 13 21.39 23.03 -24.33
N PRO A 14 22.54 22.54 -23.81
CA PRO A 14 23.14 21.30 -24.33
C PRO A 14 22.25 20.04 -24.23
N ALA A 15 21.26 20.00 -23.34
CA ALA A 15 20.32 18.89 -23.22
C ALA A 15 19.10 19.02 -24.16
N ASP A 16 18.79 20.23 -24.64
CA ASP A 16 17.72 20.52 -25.60
C ASP A 16 18.14 21.71 -26.49
N PRO A 17 18.66 21.46 -27.71
CA PRO A 17 19.15 22.50 -28.61
C PRO A 17 18.02 23.19 -29.41
N SER A 18 16.76 22.90 -29.10
CA SER A 18 15.62 23.50 -29.79
C SER A 18 15.67 25.04 -29.71
N PRO A 19 15.24 25.75 -30.77
CA PRO A 19 15.24 27.22 -30.79
C PRO A 19 14.48 27.81 -29.60
N ALA A 20 14.85 29.04 -29.22
CA ALA A 20 14.16 29.72 -28.13
C ALA A 20 12.66 29.88 -28.46
N GLU A 21 11.80 29.41 -27.55
CA GLU A 21 10.35 29.47 -27.70
C GLU A 21 9.74 30.22 -26.52
N THR A 22 8.78 31.10 -26.80
CA THR A 22 8.01 31.78 -25.76
C THR A 22 6.59 31.25 -25.77
N PHE A 23 6.11 30.80 -24.62
CA PHE A 23 4.73 30.35 -24.46
C PHE A 23 4.10 30.92 -23.19
N THR A 24 2.80 31.18 -23.25
CA THR A 24 2.03 31.67 -22.09
C THR A 24 1.13 30.58 -21.55
N LEU A 25 1.30 30.25 -20.28
CA LEU A 25 0.42 29.37 -19.53
C LEU A 25 -0.67 30.19 -18.86
N THR A 26 -1.91 29.73 -18.98
CA THR A 26 -3.06 30.33 -18.30
C THR A 26 -3.74 29.28 -17.42
N ALA A 27 -3.98 29.62 -16.16
CA ALA A 27 -4.75 28.81 -15.21
C ALA A 27 -5.89 29.64 -14.61
N GLN A 28 -6.93 28.97 -14.14
CA GLN A 28 -8.04 29.61 -13.44
C GLN A 28 -8.08 29.15 -11.99
N ARG A 29 -8.31 30.11 -11.09
CA ARG A 29 -8.38 29.87 -9.65
C ARG A 29 -9.75 30.26 -9.10
N THR A 30 -10.30 29.40 -8.26
CA THR A 30 -11.49 29.68 -7.44
C THR A 30 -11.05 29.94 -6.00
N VAL A 31 -11.99 30.31 -5.12
CA VAL A 31 -11.74 30.39 -3.68
C VAL A 31 -11.29 29.06 -3.06
N HIS A 32 -11.58 27.93 -3.70
CA HIS A 32 -11.24 26.59 -3.23
C HIS A 32 -9.92 26.05 -3.81
N GLY A 33 -9.34 26.69 -4.84
CA GLY A 33 -8.09 26.23 -5.48
C GLY A 33 -8.07 26.37 -7.00
N ILE A 34 -7.02 25.81 -7.62
CA ILE A 34 -6.82 25.81 -9.07
C ILE A 34 -7.79 24.84 -9.75
N VAL A 35 -8.45 25.30 -10.80
CA VAL A 35 -9.33 24.48 -11.65
C VAL A 35 -8.47 23.51 -12.45
N HIS A 36 -8.69 22.21 -12.27
CA HIS A 36 -7.96 21.17 -12.99
C HIS A 36 -8.84 20.39 -13.98
N LYS A 37 -10.17 20.49 -13.86
CA LYS A 37 -11.12 19.88 -14.81
C LYS A 37 -12.42 20.68 -14.86
N ARG A 38 -13.17 20.53 -15.95
CA ARG A 38 -14.54 21.06 -16.11
C ARG A 38 -15.46 19.94 -16.54
N GLY A 39 -16.73 20.05 -16.19
CA GLY A 39 -17.74 19.06 -16.59
C GLY A 39 -19.13 19.50 -16.17
N THR A 40 -20.05 18.55 -16.12
CA THR A 40 -21.41 18.76 -15.65
C THR A 40 -21.73 17.80 -14.51
N VAL A 41 -22.49 18.28 -13.53
CA VAL A 41 -23.09 17.48 -12.45
C VAL A 41 -24.57 17.82 -12.44
N ASP A 42 -25.44 16.81 -12.59
CA ASP A 42 -26.89 16.97 -12.74
C ASP A 42 -27.26 18.00 -13.83
N GLY A 43 -26.55 17.94 -14.96
CA GLY A 43 -26.73 18.86 -16.10
C GLY A 43 -26.20 20.28 -15.88
N LYS A 44 -25.71 20.62 -14.69
CA LYS A 44 -25.16 21.96 -14.39
C LYS A 44 -23.66 22.00 -14.63
N PRO A 45 -23.12 23.03 -15.29
CA PRO A 45 -21.68 23.16 -15.49
C PRO A 45 -20.97 23.40 -14.16
N VAL A 46 -19.89 22.65 -13.92
CA VAL A 46 -19.06 22.76 -12.73
C VAL A 46 -17.57 22.82 -13.10
N ALA A 47 -16.78 23.43 -12.21
CA ALA A 47 -15.33 23.37 -12.23
C ALA A 47 -14.85 22.48 -11.09
N PHE A 48 -13.99 21.52 -11.38
CA PHE A 48 -13.38 20.65 -10.39
C PHE A 48 -12.05 21.26 -9.94
N VAL A 49 -11.89 21.30 -8.62
CA VAL A 49 -10.76 21.89 -7.91
C VAL A 49 -10.34 20.93 -6.81
N LYS A 50 -9.03 20.90 -6.51
CA LYS A 50 -8.51 20.18 -5.34
C LYS A 50 -8.26 21.19 -4.23
N GLN A 51 -9.15 21.24 -3.24
CA GLN A 51 -8.95 22.07 -2.07
C GLN A 51 -7.89 21.42 -1.18
N ARG A 52 -6.78 22.12 -0.97
CA ARG A 52 -5.66 21.65 -0.16
C ARG A 52 -5.59 22.49 1.11
N SER A 53 -5.65 21.84 2.27
CA SER A 53 -5.42 22.48 3.58
C SER A 53 -4.03 23.11 3.71
N THR A 54 -3.07 22.69 2.87
CA THR A 54 -1.68 23.16 2.87
C THR A 54 -1.35 24.19 1.80
N TYR A 55 -2.31 24.59 0.97
CA TYR A 55 -2.04 25.55 -0.10
C TYR A 55 -1.65 26.91 0.48
N PHE A 56 -0.53 27.48 0.03
CA PHE A 56 0.12 28.68 0.59
C PHE A 56 0.76 28.52 1.98
N HIS A 57 0.77 27.31 2.52
CA HIS A 57 1.39 26.98 3.81
C HIS A 57 2.60 26.04 3.68
N GLU A 58 3.14 25.88 2.46
CA GLU A 58 4.28 25.00 2.20
C GLU A 58 5.52 25.38 3.04
N VAL A 59 5.77 26.68 3.24
CA VAL A 59 6.89 27.19 4.05
C VAL A 59 6.70 26.90 5.55
N ASP A 60 5.45 26.82 6.03
CA ASP A 60 5.18 26.51 7.44
C ASP A 60 5.62 25.08 7.77
N SER A 61 5.36 24.12 6.87
CA SER A 61 5.87 22.75 6.98
C SER A 61 7.39 22.70 6.98
N ALA A 62 8.05 23.45 6.08
CA ALA A 62 9.52 23.51 6.03
C ALA A 62 10.14 24.03 7.34
N ARG A 63 9.51 25.02 7.97
CA ARG A 63 9.90 25.51 9.30
C ARG A 63 9.72 24.45 10.38
N GLY A 64 8.62 23.71 10.36
CA GLY A 64 8.37 22.59 11.26
C GLY A 64 9.46 21.51 11.17
N PHE A 65 9.81 21.08 9.95
CA PHE A 65 10.91 20.13 9.74
C PHE A 65 12.27 20.69 10.19
N SER A 66 12.57 21.96 9.88
CA SER A 66 13.81 22.61 10.34
C SER A 66 13.90 22.65 11.87
N ALA A 67 12.76 22.83 12.57
CA ALA A 67 12.72 22.81 14.03
C ALA A 67 13.05 21.43 14.62
N LEU A 68 12.64 20.34 13.96
CA LEU A 68 13.01 18.97 14.37
C LEU A 68 14.51 18.73 14.30
N ASN A 69 15.22 19.39 13.38
CA ASN A 69 16.68 19.28 13.24
C ASN A 69 17.46 20.20 14.21
N LYS A 70 16.78 20.94 15.09
CA LYS A 70 17.40 21.82 16.08
C LYS A 70 17.31 21.19 17.47
N PRO A 71 18.41 20.67 18.04
CA PRO A 71 18.39 20.02 19.34
C PRO A 71 17.74 20.88 20.43
N SER A 72 18.01 22.19 20.45
CA SER A 72 17.50 23.15 21.44
C SER A 72 15.97 23.29 21.49
N LEU A 73 15.24 22.93 20.43
CA LEU A 73 13.77 22.97 20.39
C LEU A 73 13.11 21.66 20.86
N GLN A 74 13.84 20.56 20.89
CA GLN A 74 13.35 19.28 21.43
C GLN A 74 13.51 19.18 22.97
N LEU A 75 14.29 20.09 23.58
CA LEU A 75 14.84 19.93 24.93
C LEU A 75 14.11 20.65 26.08
N GLY A 76 12.90 21.16 25.86
CA GLY A 76 12.09 21.68 26.95
C GLY A 76 11.51 23.05 26.64
N ARG A 77 10.22 23.17 26.94
CA ARG A 77 9.32 24.27 26.54
C ARG A 77 9.16 24.34 25.02
N GLN A 78 8.18 23.60 24.50
CA GLN A 78 7.35 24.27 23.50
C GLN A 78 6.89 25.57 24.17
N PRO A 79 7.20 26.77 23.63
CA PRO A 79 6.49 27.95 24.05
C PRO A 79 5.02 27.60 23.87
N ARG A 80 4.19 27.75 24.92
CA ARG A 80 2.75 27.78 24.70
C ARG A 80 2.57 28.79 23.55
N PRO A 81 2.01 28.38 22.40
CA PRO A 81 1.80 29.34 21.34
C PRO A 81 1.00 30.48 21.96
N ARG A 82 1.51 31.71 21.87
CA ARG A 82 0.69 32.90 22.16
C ARG A 82 -0.60 32.68 21.37
N ALA A 83 -1.75 32.79 22.04
CA ALA A 83 -3.06 32.58 21.45
C ALA A 83 -3.08 33.22 20.05
N GLY A 84 -3.09 32.39 19.01
CA GLY A 84 -3.02 32.82 17.61
C GLY A 84 -1.96 32.17 16.71
N ARG A 85 -0.95 31.43 17.22
CA ARG A 85 0.04 30.72 16.35
C ARG A 85 0.38 29.31 16.83
N GLU A 86 -0.57 28.38 16.78
CA GLU A 86 -0.22 26.96 16.81
C GLU A 86 0.63 26.59 15.58
N LEU A 87 1.70 25.82 15.81
CA LEU A 87 2.35 25.06 14.74
C LEU A 87 1.34 24.04 14.25
N ARG A 88 0.55 24.41 13.24
CA ARG A 88 -0.39 23.52 12.59
C ARG A 88 0.43 22.52 11.76
N GLY A 89 0.69 21.36 12.34
CA GLY A 89 1.21 20.22 11.58
C GLY A 89 0.21 19.92 10.47
N ALA A 90 0.67 20.01 9.22
CA ALA A 90 -0.15 19.66 8.07
C ALA A 90 -0.43 18.16 8.07
N GLU A 91 -1.70 17.79 8.15
CA GLU A 91 -2.13 16.46 7.76
C GLU A 91 -2.20 16.40 6.23
N LEU A 92 -1.56 15.39 5.62
CA LEU A 92 -1.68 15.11 4.19
C LEU A 92 -3.00 14.37 3.92
N GLY A 93 -4.12 15.07 4.09
CA GLY A 93 -5.41 14.69 3.53
C GLY A 93 -5.53 15.29 2.13
N HIS A 94 -5.81 14.49 1.12
CA HIS A 94 -5.99 14.93 -0.25
C HIS A 94 -7.35 14.46 -0.77
N GLY A 95 -8.30 15.40 -0.88
CA GLY A 95 -9.62 15.11 -1.41
C GLY A 95 -10.15 16.20 -2.34
N PRO A 96 -10.65 15.87 -3.55
CA PRO A 96 -11.55 16.74 -4.29
C PRO A 96 -12.93 16.71 -3.63
N VAL A 97 -13.44 17.89 -3.26
CA VAL A 97 -14.80 18.04 -2.73
C VAL A 97 -15.78 17.87 -3.89
N GLY A 98 -16.47 16.72 -3.94
CA GLY A 98 -17.42 16.45 -5.02
C GLY A 98 -18.20 15.15 -4.82
N LEU A 99 -18.98 15.06 -3.75
CA LEU A 99 -20.19 14.21 -3.67
C LEU A 99 -21.07 14.80 -2.55
N ALA A 100 -22.24 15.30 -2.92
CA ALA A 100 -23.22 15.84 -1.99
C ALA A 100 -23.75 14.72 -1.09
N GLY A 101 -23.17 14.56 0.11
CA GLY A 101 -23.68 13.59 1.08
C GLY A 101 -22.75 13.14 2.20
N PHE A 102 -21.44 13.42 2.15
CA PHE A 102 -20.52 13.07 3.24
C PHE A 102 -20.05 14.30 4.02
N GLN A 103 -19.86 14.10 5.33
CA GLN A 103 -19.76 15.10 6.41
C GLN A 103 -19.14 16.45 6.04
N ARG A 104 -19.94 17.48 6.35
CA ARG A 104 -19.72 18.91 6.11
C ARG A 104 -18.93 19.56 7.24
N ASP A 105 -18.04 18.84 7.91
CA ASP A 105 -17.52 19.30 9.20
C ASP A 105 -16.40 20.36 9.08
N HIS A 106 -15.69 20.46 7.94
CA HIS A 106 -14.62 21.45 7.76
C HIS A 106 -14.54 22.01 6.33
N ALA A 107 -15.64 22.60 5.83
CA ALA A 107 -15.65 23.33 4.56
C ALA A 107 -14.83 24.64 4.58
N ASP A 108 -14.25 25.01 5.72
CA ASP A 108 -13.53 26.26 5.95
C ASP A 108 -11.98 26.12 5.95
N GLY A 109 -11.46 24.90 5.76
CA GLY A 109 -10.01 24.65 5.77
C GLY A 109 -9.36 24.80 7.15
N GLN A 110 -10.12 24.79 8.24
CA GLN A 110 -9.54 24.81 9.58
C GLN A 110 -8.87 23.48 9.91
N LEU A 111 -7.55 23.54 10.14
CA LEU A 111 -6.80 22.40 10.67
C LEU A 111 -7.23 22.09 12.11
N HIS A 112 -7.39 20.82 12.42
CA HIS A 112 -7.66 20.34 13.78
C HIS A 112 -6.52 20.76 14.73
N PRO A 113 -6.84 21.04 16.02
CA PRO A 113 -5.81 21.23 17.03
C PRO A 113 -4.92 19.98 17.13
N VAL A 114 -3.61 20.17 17.36
CA VAL A 114 -2.63 19.07 17.42
C VAL A 114 -3.04 17.94 18.38
N ARG A 115 -3.72 18.27 19.48
CA ARG A 115 -4.22 17.28 20.46
C ARG A 115 -5.24 16.28 19.89
N GLN A 116 -5.87 16.58 18.76
CA GLN A 116 -6.82 15.70 18.06
C GLN A 116 -6.12 14.79 17.05
N HIS A 117 -4.85 15.05 16.73
CA HIS A 117 -4.08 14.18 15.85
C HIS A 117 -3.66 12.91 16.61
N PRO A 118 -3.64 11.74 15.94
CA PRO A 118 -3.11 10.51 16.52
C PRO A 118 -1.69 10.70 17.03
N GLN A 119 -1.49 10.46 18.32
CA GLN A 119 -0.18 10.56 18.96
C GLN A 119 -0.11 9.63 20.17
N ALA A 120 1.07 9.08 20.42
CA ALA A 120 1.38 8.35 21.63
C ALA A 120 2.85 8.59 21.99
N VAL A 121 3.15 8.51 23.29
CA VAL A 121 4.51 8.63 23.83
C VAL A 121 4.77 7.41 24.72
N ASN A 122 6.01 6.94 24.75
CA ASN A 122 6.45 5.82 25.59
C ASN A 122 5.69 4.49 25.35
N GLN A 123 5.18 4.24 24.15
CA GLN A 123 4.75 2.89 23.76
C GLN A 123 5.98 1.97 23.70
N GLY A 124 5.83 0.69 24.05
CA GLY A 124 6.94 -0.26 24.08
C GLY A 124 7.70 -0.36 22.75
N TYR A 125 7.00 -0.21 21.63
CA TYR A 125 7.56 0.00 20.31
C TYR A 125 6.54 0.70 19.40
N PHE A 126 7.00 1.31 18.32
CA PHE A 126 6.16 1.82 17.24
C PHE A 126 6.60 1.18 15.93
N THR A 127 5.64 0.65 15.18
CA THR A 127 5.83 0.21 13.80
C THR A 127 4.86 0.97 12.91
N SER A 128 5.31 1.28 11.70
CA SER A 128 4.45 1.84 10.67
C SER A 128 4.97 1.46 9.30
N TRP A 129 4.06 0.98 8.47
CA TRP A 129 4.32 0.77 7.04
C TRP A 129 3.16 1.33 6.22
N ASN A 130 2.87 2.62 6.43
CA ASN A 130 1.75 3.37 5.84
C ASN A 130 0.37 2.92 6.31
N ASN A 131 0.29 2.03 7.32
CA ASN A 131 -0.97 1.59 7.90
C ASN A 131 -1.71 2.74 8.58
N LYS A 132 -2.97 2.45 8.90
CA LYS A 132 -3.85 3.35 9.65
C LYS A 132 -3.19 3.86 10.94
N GLN A 133 -3.33 5.15 11.19
CA GLN A 133 -2.62 5.92 12.21
C GLN A 133 -3.08 5.56 13.63
N ALA A 134 -4.40 5.39 13.83
CA ALA A 134 -4.97 5.00 15.11
C ALA A 134 -6.37 4.37 14.95
N PRO A 135 -6.84 3.57 15.94
CA PRO A 135 -8.23 3.18 16.05
C PRO A 135 -9.15 4.41 16.06
N GLY A 136 -10.29 4.33 15.36
CA GLY A 136 -11.27 5.43 15.30
C GLY A 136 -10.90 6.58 14.35
N TYR A 137 -9.67 6.64 13.85
CA TYR A 137 -9.28 7.67 12.88
C TYR A 137 -9.79 7.31 11.46
N ALA A 138 -10.20 8.26 10.64
CA ALA A 138 -10.68 7.98 9.28
C ALA A 138 -9.50 7.87 8.30
N ALA A 139 -9.70 7.16 7.19
CA ALA A 139 -8.79 7.25 6.04
C ALA A 139 -9.07 8.55 5.27
N SER A 140 -8.15 8.98 4.41
CA SER A 140 -8.51 9.98 3.39
C SER A 140 -9.53 9.39 2.42
N ASP A 141 -10.30 10.25 1.77
CA ASP A 141 -11.27 9.89 0.71
C ASP A 141 -10.62 9.25 -0.54
N SER A 142 -9.30 9.37 -0.66
CA SER A 142 -8.49 8.71 -1.68
C SER A 142 -7.91 7.36 -1.28
N ASN A 143 -8.10 6.90 -0.04
CA ASN A 143 -7.49 5.67 0.46
C ASN A 143 -8.55 4.60 0.75
N TRP A 144 -8.46 3.52 -0.03
CA TRP A 144 -9.38 2.38 0.01
C TRP A 144 -8.72 1.09 0.53
N GLY A 145 -7.41 1.13 0.83
CA GLY A 145 -6.60 -0.04 1.20
C GLY A 145 -6.61 -0.38 2.69
N TYR A 146 -7.05 0.53 3.56
CA TYR A 146 -7.08 0.26 5.00
C TYR A 146 -8.10 -0.82 5.38
N GLY A 147 -7.58 -1.96 5.86
CA GLY A 147 -8.37 -3.11 6.28
C GLY A 147 -7.75 -3.85 7.47
N PRO A 148 -8.31 -5.01 7.85
CA PRO A 148 -7.75 -5.87 8.90
C PRO A 148 -6.47 -6.60 8.46
N VAL A 149 -6.19 -6.58 7.16
CA VAL A 149 -4.96 -7.07 6.56
C VAL A 149 -4.26 -5.87 5.95
N TYR A 150 -3.00 -5.65 6.30
CA TYR A 150 -2.17 -4.59 5.75
C TYR A 150 -0.69 -4.95 5.86
N ARG A 151 0.15 -4.44 4.93
CA ARG A 151 1.57 -4.84 4.82
C ARG A 151 2.41 -4.61 6.08
N SER A 152 2.03 -3.66 6.94
CA SER A 152 2.73 -3.44 8.22
C SER A 152 2.78 -4.71 9.07
N GLN A 153 1.77 -5.58 8.97
CA GLN A 153 1.68 -6.80 9.77
C GLN A 153 2.81 -7.79 9.50
N MET A 154 3.42 -7.74 8.31
CA MET A 154 4.61 -8.56 8.00
C MET A 154 5.77 -8.15 8.91
N LEU A 155 5.96 -6.85 9.13
CA LEU A 155 6.96 -6.34 10.08
C LEU A 155 6.51 -6.53 11.54
N ASP A 156 5.24 -6.23 11.84
CA ASP A 156 4.69 -6.30 13.20
C ASP A 156 4.89 -7.70 13.80
N ARG A 157 4.54 -8.76 13.07
CA ARG A 157 4.69 -10.16 13.53
C ARG A 157 6.13 -10.50 13.91
N ARG A 158 7.11 -10.02 13.14
CA ARG A 158 8.54 -10.29 13.38
C ARG A 158 9.04 -9.51 14.59
N VAL A 159 8.69 -8.23 14.68
CA VAL A 159 9.05 -7.40 15.84
C VAL A 159 8.44 -7.97 17.11
N GLU A 160 7.14 -8.30 17.11
CA GLU A 160 6.45 -8.97 18.22
C GLU A 160 7.13 -10.30 18.59
N GLY A 161 7.54 -11.07 17.57
CA GLY A 161 8.31 -12.29 17.72
C GLY A 161 9.69 -12.10 18.36
N LEU A 162 10.30 -10.92 18.27
CA LEU A 162 11.57 -10.60 18.94
C LEU A 162 11.38 -10.11 20.38
N ILE A 163 10.31 -9.36 20.63
CA ILE A 163 10.07 -8.68 21.92
C ILE A 163 9.03 -9.36 22.82
N ASN A 164 8.50 -10.52 22.43
CA ASN A 164 7.48 -11.21 23.24
C ASN A 164 7.94 -11.45 24.69
N GLY A 165 7.08 -11.14 25.65
CA GLY A 165 7.35 -11.27 27.08
C GLY A 165 8.38 -10.25 27.57
N ALA A 166 9.40 -10.72 28.27
CA ALA A 166 10.49 -9.88 28.79
C ALA A 166 11.70 -9.80 27.86
N ARG A 167 11.60 -10.32 26.62
CA ARG A 167 12.71 -10.33 25.67
C ARG A 167 13.04 -8.92 25.20
N LYS A 168 14.34 -8.67 25.04
CA LYS A 168 14.87 -7.46 24.42
C LYS A 168 15.44 -7.82 23.06
N THR A 169 15.39 -6.87 22.13
CA THR A 169 15.96 -6.99 20.80
C THR A 169 17.13 -6.03 20.65
N ASN A 170 17.91 -6.17 19.57
CA ASN A 170 19.03 -5.30 19.20
C ASN A 170 18.89 -4.82 17.74
N LEU A 171 19.80 -3.97 17.28
CA LEU A 171 19.76 -3.45 15.90
C LEU A 171 19.88 -4.55 14.84
N GLN A 172 20.73 -5.56 15.05
CA GLN A 172 20.91 -6.64 14.09
C GLN A 172 19.64 -7.45 13.91
N ASP A 173 18.96 -7.79 15.01
CA ASP A 173 17.69 -8.51 14.98
C ASP A 173 16.58 -7.70 14.30
N LEU A 174 16.53 -6.39 14.55
CA LEU A 174 15.57 -5.50 13.86
C LEU A 174 15.86 -5.36 12.37
N ILE A 175 17.13 -5.29 11.97
CA ILE A 175 17.51 -5.34 10.55
C ILE A 175 17.09 -6.67 9.93
N GLY A 176 17.35 -7.78 10.61
CA GLY A 176 16.89 -9.11 10.20
C GLY A 176 15.38 -9.17 10.02
N ALA A 177 14.61 -8.61 10.96
CA ALA A 177 13.15 -8.52 10.84
C ALA A 177 12.69 -7.68 9.64
N MET A 178 13.39 -6.59 9.32
CA MET A 178 13.07 -5.78 8.13
C MET A 178 13.35 -6.53 6.83
N GLU A 179 14.49 -7.21 6.72
CA GLU A 179 14.85 -7.98 5.52
C GLU A 179 13.95 -9.21 5.35
N ASP A 180 13.61 -9.88 6.45
CA ASP A 180 12.67 -11.00 6.44
C ASP A 180 11.27 -10.53 6.02
N ALA A 181 10.74 -9.43 6.60
CA ALA A 181 9.45 -8.87 6.22
C ALA A 181 9.42 -8.41 4.76
N GLY A 182 10.53 -7.85 4.27
CA GLY A 182 10.65 -7.32 2.92
C GLY A 182 10.51 -8.37 1.83
N SER A 183 10.76 -9.64 2.12
CA SER A 183 10.65 -10.73 1.13
C SER A 183 9.34 -11.50 1.20
N ILE A 184 8.41 -11.14 2.09
CA ILE A 184 7.14 -11.87 2.28
C ILE A 184 6.08 -11.46 1.26
N ASP A 185 5.35 -12.46 0.78
CA ASP A 185 4.09 -12.30 0.07
C ASP A 185 2.92 -12.13 1.05
N LEU A 186 2.29 -10.95 1.05
CA LEU A 186 1.21 -10.64 1.99
C LEU A 186 0.01 -11.57 1.84
N ARG A 187 -0.29 -12.03 0.62
CA ARG A 187 -1.39 -12.97 0.38
C ARG A 187 -1.09 -14.30 1.04
N GLY A 188 0.15 -14.78 0.87
CA GLY A 188 0.66 -15.96 1.56
C GLY A 188 0.50 -15.83 3.07
N GLU A 189 0.95 -14.73 3.65
CA GLU A 189 1.05 -14.61 5.11
C GLU A 189 -0.31 -14.36 5.81
N GLN A 190 -1.24 -13.68 5.12
CA GLN A 190 -2.46 -13.15 5.75
C GLN A 190 -3.77 -13.75 5.21
N ALA A 191 -3.80 -14.20 3.95
CA ALA A 191 -5.01 -14.71 3.30
C ALA A 191 -4.99 -16.23 3.10
N LEU A 192 -3.84 -16.79 2.74
CA LEU A 192 -3.70 -18.19 2.32
C LEU A 192 -4.22 -19.19 3.36
N VAL A 193 -3.95 -18.96 4.65
CA VAL A 193 -4.41 -19.84 5.73
C VAL A 193 -5.93 -20.04 5.72
N TRP A 194 -6.71 -19.00 5.41
CA TRP A 194 -8.17 -19.06 5.38
C TRP A 194 -8.67 -19.78 4.12
N MET A 195 -8.01 -19.55 2.98
CA MET A 195 -8.32 -20.23 1.72
C MET A 195 -8.06 -21.73 1.85
N LEU A 196 -6.94 -22.13 2.44
CA LEU A 196 -6.59 -23.53 2.71
C LEU A 196 -7.53 -24.19 3.72
N ARG A 197 -7.96 -23.47 4.78
CA ARG A 197 -8.96 -23.98 5.73
C ARG A 197 -10.31 -24.26 5.06
N VAL A 198 -10.74 -23.43 4.11
CA VAL A 198 -11.97 -23.66 3.36
C VAL A 198 -11.83 -24.84 2.41
N ILE A 199 -10.73 -24.92 1.64
CA ILE A 199 -10.47 -26.03 0.70
C ILE A 199 -10.38 -27.37 1.44
N GLY A 200 -9.66 -27.42 2.56
CA GLY A 200 -9.33 -28.66 3.25
C GLY A 200 -8.32 -29.48 2.47
N GLN A 201 -8.48 -30.81 2.48
CA GLN A 201 -7.63 -31.74 1.73
C GLN A 201 -8.40 -32.26 0.50
N PRO A 202 -8.04 -31.88 -0.74
CA PRO A 202 -8.67 -32.41 -1.94
C PRO A 202 -8.37 -33.90 -2.14
N ASN A 203 -9.32 -34.64 -2.72
CA ASN A 203 -9.12 -36.05 -3.09
C ASN A 203 -8.32 -36.21 -4.40
N ASN A 204 -8.38 -35.23 -5.30
CA ASN A 204 -7.60 -35.25 -6.53
C ASN A 204 -6.10 -35.07 -6.19
N PRO A 205 -5.21 -35.96 -6.64
CA PRO A 205 -3.79 -35.93 -6.26
C PRO A 205 -3.07 -34.64 -6.64
N GLU A 206 -3.36 -34.06 -7.81
CA GLU A 206 -2.75 -32.83 -8.30
C GLU A 206 -3.13 -31.62 -7.42
N LEU A 207 -4.41 -31.52 -7.06
CA LEU A 207 -4.90 -30.50 -6.14
C LEU A 207 -4.37 -30.69 -4.72
N ALA A 208 -4.24 -31.94 -4.26
CA ALA A 208 -3.65 -32.26 -2.97
C ALA A 208 -2.17 -31.87 -2.89
N ASP A 209 -1.43 -32.06 -3.98
CA ASP A 209 -0.03 -31.63 -4.10
C ASP A 209 0.11 -30.10 -4.10
N ALA A 210 -0.74 -29.39 -4.86
CA ALA A 210 -0.78 -27.93 -4.87
C ALA A 210 -1.10 -27.35 -3.48
N VAL A 211 -2.10 -27.92 -2.78
CA VAL A 211 -2.43 -27.54 -1.40
C VAL A 211 -1.24 -27.79 -0.46
N ARG A 212 -0.56 -28.93 -0.58
CA ARG A 212 0.63 -29.25 0.23
C ARG A 212 1.78 -28.27 -0.04
N THR A 213 2.03 -27.93 -1.30
CA THR A 213 3.04 -26.95 -1.71
C THR A 213 2.77 -25.59 -1.05
N LEU A 214 1.52 -25.11 -1.11
CA LEU A 214 1.11 -23.86 -0.47
C LEU A 214 1.18 -23.91 1.07
N GLN A 215 0.85 -25.06 1.68
CA GLN A 215 0.99 -25.26 3.13
C GLN A 215 2.45 -25.21 3.58
N ILE A 216 3.37 -25.83 2.83
CA ILE A 216 4.81 -25.80 3.11
C ILE A 216 5.33 -24.36 3.00
N TRP A 217 4.96 -23.65 1.94
CA TRP A 217 5.34 -22.24 1.76
C TRP A 217 4.80 -21.33 2.87
N LEU A 218 3.53 -21.51 3.26
CA LEU A 218 2.93 -20.82 4.41
C LEU A 218 3.73 -21.08 5.70
N TYR A 219 4.12 -22.34 5.95
CA TYR A 219 4.85 -22.74 7.15
C TYR A 219 6.28 -22.18 7.20
N LYS A 220 6.99 -22.17 6.08
CA LYS A 220 8.36 -21.64 5.97
C LYS A 220 8.45 -20.12 6.13
N GLY A 221 7.32 -19.42 6.08
CA GLY A 221 7.27 -18.00 5.76
C GLY A 221 7.12 -17.87 4.24
N PRO A 222 6.02 -17.28 3.74
CA PRO A 222 5.73 -17.25 2.31
C PRO A 222 6.60 -16.23 1.58
N HIS A 223 7.88 -16.55 1.41
CA HIS A 223 8.89 -15.69 0.82
C HIS A 223 8.88 -15.73 -0.71
N ARG A 224 9.29 -14.60 -1.30
CA ARG A 224 9.78 -14.44 -2.69
C ARG A 224 11.26 -14.09 -2.64
N ILE A 225 12.11 -15.11 -2.52
CA ILE A 225 13.55 -14.93 -2.30
C ILE A 225 14.34 -16.06 -2.95
N ASP A 226 15.52 -15.72 -3.44
CA ASP A 226 16.55 -16.63 -3.95
C ASP A 226 17.71 -16.63 -2.95
N LYS A 227 17.67 -17.51 -1.94
CA LYS A 227 18.69 -17.50 -0.87
C LYS A 227 19.98 -18.17 -1.33
N ASN A 228 19.89 -19.19 -2.18
CA ASN A 228 21.04 -19.94 -2.68
C ASN A 228 21.70 -19.28 -3.90
N LYS A 229 21.10 -18.21 -4.45
CA LYS A 229 21.57 -17.43 -5.59
C LYS A 229 21.69 -18.25 -6.87
N ASP A 230 20.77 -19.19 -7.08
CA ASP A 230 20.73 -20.00 -8.29
C ASP A 230 19.92 -19.37 -9.43
N GLY A 231 19.38 -18.16 -9.21
CA GLY A 231 18.57 -17.42 -10.17
C GLY A 231 17.09 -17.76 -10.11
N ARG A 232 16.62 -18.48 -9.09
CA ARG A 232 15.21 -18.89 -8.93
C ARG A 232 14.74 -18.60 -7.51
N TYR A 233 13.44 -18.38 -7.34
CA TYR A 233 12.89 -18.36 -5.98
C TYR A 233 12.94 -19.75 -5.35
N ASP A 234 13.33 -19.82 -4.08
CA ASP A 234 13.45 -21.06 -3.31
C ASP A 234 12.13 -21.87 -3.30
N ASP A 235 10.99 -21.18 -3.31
CA ASP A 235 9.63 -21.75 -3.35
C ASP A 235 8.88 -21.33 -4.64
N GLU A 236 9.57 -21.30 -5.79
CA GLU A 236 9.04 -20.83 -7.09
C GLU A 236 7.65 -21.36 -7.46
N ARG A 237 7.37 -22.63 -7.15
CA ARG A 237 6.11 -23.30 -7.50
C ARG A 237 4.96 -22.78 -6.66
N ALA A 238 5.19 -22.50 -5.37
CA ALA A 238 4.18 -21.92 -4.51
C ALA A 238 3.84 -20.49 -4.95
N VAL A 239 4.87 -19.70 -5.28
CA VAL A 239 4.73 -18.35 -5.85
C VAL A 239 3.92 -18.39 -7.14
N GLN A 240 4.25 -19.30 -8.07
CA GLN A 240 3.52 -19.49 -9.33
C GLN A 240 2.05 -19.85 -9.11
N ILE A 241 1.77 -20.81 -8.21
CA ILE A 241 0.39 -21.20 -7.90
C ILE A 241 -0.36 -20.00 -7.33
N MET A 242 0.22 -19.27 -6.38
CA MET A 242 -0.44 -18.12 -5.77
C MET A 242 -0.72 -17.00 -6.77
N ASP A 243 0.24 -16.68 -7.65
CA ASP A 243 0.09 -15.65 -8.68
C ASP A 243 -0.98 -16.00 -9.72
N ALA A 244 -1.06 -17.27 -10.12
CA ALA A 244 -2.14 -17.73 -11.00
C ALA A 244 -3.50 -17.80 -10.27
N TRP A 245 -3.51 -18.19 -8.99
CA TRP A 245 -4.73 -18.51 -8.26
C TRP A 245 -5.42 -17.29 -7.68
N TRP A 246 -4.69 -16.34 -7.09
CA TRP A 246 -5.24 -15.16 -6.43
C TRP A 246 -6.29 -14.42 -7.28
N PRO A 247 -6.00 -13.98 -8.53
CA PRO A 247 -6.98 -13.27 -9.33
C PRO A 247 -8.23 -14.10 -9.65
N ARG A 248 -8.06 -15.41 -9.90
CA ARG A 248 -9.17 -16.34 -10.17
C ARG A 248 -10.03 -16.56 -8.93
N ALA A 249 -9.41 -16.67 -7.76
CA ALA A 249 -10.10 -16.85 -6.49
C ALA A 249 -10.92 -15.60 -6.16
N VAL A 250 -10.33 -14.41 -6.23
CA VAL A 250 -11.03 -13.15 -5.95
C VAL A 250 -12.20 -12.94 -6.92
N ASP A 251 -11.99 -13.13 -8.23
CA ASP A 251 -13.06 -13.04 -9.22
C ASP A 251 -14.23 -13.97 -8.87
N ARG A 252 -13.96 -15.26 -8.64
CA ARG A 252 -15.02 -16.22 -8.33
C ARG A 252 -15.68 -15.97 -6.98
N MET A 253 -14.94 -15.54 -5.97
CA MET A 253 -15.50 -15.27 -4.64
C MET A 253 -16.50 -14.11 -4.67
N PHE A 254 -16.18 -13.02 -5.38
CA PHE A 254 -16.90 -11.75 -5.21
C PHE A 254 -17.81 -11.39 -6.39
N LYS A 255 -17.37 -11.68 -7.63
CA LYS A 255 -18.09 -11.27 -8.84
C LYS A 255 -19.51 -11.83 -8.97
N PRO A 256 -19.82 -13.10 -8.59
CA PRO A 256 -21.18 -13.62 -8.69
C PRO A 256 -22.19 -12.85 -7.84
N VAL A 257 -21.78 -12.33 -6.68
CA VAL A 257 -22.67 -11.62 -5.76
C VAL A 257 -22.70 -10.11 -6.04
N LEU A 258 -21.59 -9.53 -6.50
CA LEU A 258 -21.53 -8.11 -6.89
C LEU A 258 -22.15 -7.84 -8.26
N GLY A 259 -22.12 -8.81 -9.16
CA GLY A 259 -22.34 -8.60 -10.59
C GLY A 259 -21.09 -8.03 -11.27
N ALA A 260 -20.95 -8.31 -12.58
CA ALA A 260 -19.75 -7.95 -13.34
C ALA A 260 -19.49 -6.44 -13.37
N GLU A 261 -20.53 -5.63 -13.65
CA GLU A 261 -20.38 -4.18 -13.76
C GLU A 261 -19.87 -3.53 -12.47
N LEU A 262 -20.45 -3.91 -11.32
CA LEU A 262 -20.03 -3.37 -10.03
C LEU A 262 -18.65 -3.89 -9.64
N PHE A 263 -18.37 -5.18 -9.88
CA PHE A 263 -17.06 -5.76 -9.62
C PHE A 263 -15.97 -5.00 -10.38
N ASP A 264 -16.13 -4.78 -11.68
CA ASP A 264 -15.17 -4.08 -12.53
C ASP A 264 -14.99 -2.61 -12.11
N LYS A 265 -16.08 -1.94 -11.69
CA LYS A 265 -16.00 -0.57 -11.15
C LYS A 265 -15.21 -0.49 -9.85
N ILE A 266 -15.40 -1.44 -8.92
CA ILE A 266 -14.67 -1.42 -7.64
C ILE A 266 -13.19 -1.80 -7.85
N THR A 267 -12.90 -2.82 -8.67
CA THR A 267 -11.53 -3.23 -8.97
C THR A 267 -10.76 -2.16 -9.76
N GLY A 268 -11.46 -1.32 -10.52
CA GLY A 268 -10.88 -0.13 -11.15
C GLY A 268 -10.53 1.01 -10.18
N VAL A 269 -11.11 1.04 -8.97
CA VAL A 269 -10.77 2.01 -7.92
C VAL A 269 -9.64 1.49 -7.03
N ILE A 270 -9.73 0.22 -6.63
CA ILE A 270 -8.70 -0.48 -5.87
C ILE A 270 -8.47 -1.84 -6.53
N GLY A 271 -7.27 -2.01 -7.09
CA GLY A 271 -6.83 -3.27 -7.67
C GLY A 271 -6.98 -4.43 -6.68
N ILE A 272 -7.18 -5.64 -7.20
CA ILE A 272 -7.29 -6.84 -6.35
C ILE A 272 -5.97 -7.22 -5.66
N ASP A 273 -4.87 -6.71 -6.18
CA ASP A 273 -3.51 -6.95 -5.73
C ASP A 273 -2.63 -5.73 -6.09
N ASN A 274 -1.55 -5.56 -5.34
CA ASN A 274 -0.45 -4.65 -5.62
C ASN A 274 0.84 -5.48 -5.58
N GLU A 275 1.03 -6.27 -6.63
CA GLU A 275 2.09 -7.27 -6.72
C GLU A 275 3.50 -6.66 -6.88
N PRO A 276 4.58 -7.42 -6.58
CA PRO A 276 5.98 -6.99 -6.70
C PRO A 276 6.37 -6.27 -8.00
N ASN A 277 6.05 -6.82 -9.17
CA ASN A 277 6.32 -6.19 -10.47
C ASN A 277 5.58 -4.84 -10.64
N ASN A 278 4.50 -4.62 -9.89
CA ASN A 278 3.71 -3.39 -9.83
C ASN A 278 3.33 -2.88 -11.23
N HIS A 279 2.73 -3.76 -12.03
CA HIS A 279 2.29 -3.47 -13.40
C HIS A 279 3.42 -2.96 -14.32
N GLY A 280 4.60 -3.60 -14.25
CA GLY A 280 5.80 -3.26 -15.02
C GLY A 280 6.57 -2.05 -14.48
N ALA A 281 6.21 -1.52 -13.31
CA ALA A 281 6.92 -0.38 -12.73
C ALA A 281 8.21 -0.79 -11.99
N HIS A 282 8.35 -2.06 -11.61
CA HIS A 282 9.54 -2.62 -10.95
C HIS A 282 9.99 -1.85 -9.69
N LEU A 283 9.06 -1.69 -8.75
CA LEU A 283 9.29 -0.91 -7.53
C LEU A 283 9.64 -1.82 -6.34
N GLY A 284 10.41 -1.29 -5.39
CA GLY A 284 10.62 -1.93 -4.09
C GLY A 284 9.44 -1.78 -3.12
N SER A 285 8.25 -1.42 -3.59
CA SER A 285 7.04 -1.29 -2.76
C SER A 285 5.94 -2.18 -3.33
N ALA A 286 5.36 -3.03 -2.49
CA ALA A 286 4.23 -3.88 -2.83
C ALA A 286 3.23 -3.97 -1.68
N TYR A 287 2.07 -4.55 -1.98
CA TYR A 287 1.00 -4.89 -1.05
C TYR A 287 0.46 -3.71 -0.23
N GLN A 288 0.59 -2.49 -0.76
CA GLN A 288 0.07 -1.30 -0.08
C GLN A 288 -1.46 -1.26 -0.13
N ASP A 289 -2.01 -1.63 -1.27
CA ASP A 289 -3.45 -1.65 -1.56
C ASP A 289 -3.80 -3.01 -2.18
N GLY A 290 -5.02 -3.48 -1.97
CA GLY A 290 -5.44 -4.79 -2.48
C GLY A 290 -6.65 -5.36 -1.76
N TRP A 291 -7.13 -6.51 -2.23
CA TRP A 291 -8.34 -7.15 -1.69
C TRP A 291 -8.07 -8.16 -0.56
N TYR A 292 -6.86 -8.15 0.00
CA TYR A 292 -6.42 -9.09 1.04
C TYR A 292 -7.35 -9.11 2.25
N GLY A 293 -7.75 -7.93 2.73
CA GLY A 293 -8.65 -7.79 3.86
C GLY A 293 -10.08 -8.23 3.56
N TYR A 294 -10.55 -8.06 2.32
CA TYR A 294 -11.89 -8.51 1.90
C TYR A 294 -11.95 -10.04 1.85
N VAL A 295 -10.97 -10.68 1.21
CA VAL A 295 -10.84 -12.15 1.17
C VAL A 295 -10.76 -12.72 2.59
N GLN A 296 -9.88 -12.17 3.43
CA GLN A 296 -9.71 -12.64 4.80
C GLN A 296 -11.01 -12.51 5.62
N LYS A 297 -11.68 -11.35 5.60
CA LYS A 297 -12.93 -11.16 6.35
C LYS A 297 -14.05 -12.09 5.90
N ASP A 298 -14.22 -12.25 4.59
CA ASP A 298 -15.28 -13.07 4.04
C ASP A 298 -15.12 -14.54 4.44
N LEU A 299 -13.91 -15.09 4.24
CA LEU A 299 -13.62 -16.49 4.57
C LEU A 299 -13.66 -16.75 6.09
N ARG A 300 -13.16 -15.82 6.91
CA ARG A 300 -13.27 -15.91 8.37
C ARG A 300 -14.72 -15.97 8.81
N LYS A 301 -15.56 -15.05 8.32
CA LYS A 301 -16.98 -15.03 8.65
C LYS A 301 -17.67 -16.33 8.19
N LEU A 302 -17.33 -16.83 7.01
CA LEU A 302 -17.82 -18.09 6.47
C LEU A 302 -17.43 -19.32 7.30
N LEU A 303 -16.23 -19.31 7.87
CA LEU A 303 -15.72 -20.35 8.76
C LEU A 303 -16.28 -20.26 10.19
N GLY A 304 -17.15 -19.28 10.47
CA GLY A 304 -17.79 -19.11 11.78
C GLY A 304 -17.02 -18.21 12.76
N ASP A 305 -15.91 -17.59 12.34
CA ASP A 305 -15.18 -16.65 13.19
C ASP A 305 -16.01 -15.38 13.44
N THR A 306 -15.81 -14.79 14.63
CA THR A 306 -16.29 -13.43 14.90
C THR A 306 -15.42 -12.41 14.16
N VAL A 307 -16.04 -11.58 13.31
CA VAL A 307 -15.35 -10.56 12.51
C VAL A 307 -15.85 -9.17 12.90
N LYS A 308 -14.93 -8.30 13.36
CA LYS A 308 -15.24 -6.89 13.63
C LYS A 308 -15.43 -6.13 12.32
N GLY A 309 -16.55 -5.42 12.20
CA GLY A 309 -16.94 -4.75 10.96
C GLY A 309 -17.03 -5.75 9.80
N PRO A 310 -18.00 -6.70 9.85
CA PRO A 310 -18.18 -7.67 8.78
C PRO A 310 -18.48 -6.96 7.47
N LEU A 311 -18.25 -7.65 6.35
CA LEU A 311 -18.71 -7.17 5.05
C LEU A 311 -20.24 -7.13 5.01
N SER A 312 -20.80 -6.39 4.05
CA SER A 312 -22.27 -6.20 3.92
C SER A 312 -23.05 -7.52 3.79
N ARG A 313 -22.38 -8.58 3.33
CA ARG A 313 -22.89 -9.94 3.13
C ARG A 313 -21.70 -10.89 2.99
N GLN A 314 -21.98 -12.18 2.94
CA GLN A 314 -20.99 -13.19 2.55
C GLN A 314 -20.97 -13.32 1.03
N TYR A 315 -19.78 -13.34 0.46
CA TYR A 315 -19.57 -13.33 -0.99
C TYR A 315 -19.22 -14.74 -1.49
N CYS A 316 -18.21 -15.38 -0.89
CA CYS A 316 -17.77 -16.69 -1.35
C CYS A 316 -18.88 -17.73 -1.21
N GLY A 317 -19.18 -18.42 -2.32
CA GLY A 317 -20.24 -19.43 -2.35
C GLY A 317 -21.61 -18.90 -1.94
N SER A 318 -21.85 -17.58 -2.01
CA SER A 318 -23.05 -16.92 -1.48
C SER A 318 -23.35 -17.27 -0.01
N GLY A 319 -22.30 -17.42 0.81
CA GLY A 319 -22.42 -17.77 2.23
C GLY A 319 -22.46 -19.28 2.54
N SER A 320 -22.43 -20.14 1.52
CA SER A 320 -22.30 -21.59 1.73
C SER A 320 -20.83 -22.02 1.76
N LEU A 321 -20.39 -22.60 2.88
CA LEU A 321 -19.03 -23.12 3.04
C LEU A 321 -18.71 -24.21 1.99
N ALA A 322 -19.68 -25.10 1.73
CA ALA A 322 -19.52 -26.15 0.73
C ALA A 322 -19.38 -25.59 -0.69
N ALA A 323 -20.20 -24.58 -1.05
CA ALA A 323 -20.10 -23.93 -2.36
C ALA A 323 -18.79 -23.14 -2.50
N CYS A 324 -18.38 -22.43 -1.45
CA CYS A 324 -17.10 -21.71 -1.43
C CYS A 324 -15.91 -22.66 -1.58
N ARG A 325 -15.94 -23.83 -0.92
CA ARG A 325 -14.93 -24.88 -1.08
C ARG A 325 -14.84 -25.35 -2.54
N LEU A 326 -15.97 -25.68 -3.17
CA LEU A 326 -15.99 -26.10 -4.58
C LEU A 326 -15.42 -25.02 -5.50
N LEU A 327 -15.81 -23.76 -5.24
CA LEU A 327 -15.40 -22.60 -6.00
C LEU A 327 -13.88 -22.35 -5.91
N LEU A 328 -13.33 -22.33 -4.69
CA LEU A 328 -11.89 -22.12 -4.47
C LEU A 328 -11.06 -23.28 -5.02
N THR A 329 -11.52 -24.52 -4.85
CA THR A 329 -10.87 -25.70 -5.42
C THR A 329 -10.88 -25.64 -6.95
N ALA A 330 -12.00 -25.24 -7.56
CA ALA A 330 -12.07 -25.06 -9.01
C ALA A 330 -11.16 -23.91 -9.48
N ALA A 331 -11.09 -22.80 -8.74
CA ALA A 331 -10.16 -21.70 -9.05
C ALA A 331 -8.70 -22.15 -9.00
N LEU A 332 -8.36 -22.99 -8.01
CA LEU A 332 -7.02 -23.55 -7.86
C LEU A 332 -6.69 -24.48 -9.03
N ARG A 333 -7.59 -25.40 -9.36
CA ARG A 333 -7.45 -26.30 -10.52
C ARG A 333 -7.19 -25.52 -11.80
N ASP A 334 -7.94 -24.44 -12.03
CA ASP A 334 -7.84 -23.64 -13.24
C ASP A 334 -6.60 -22.70 -13.23
N ALA A 335 -5.89 -22.63 -12.10
CA ALA A 335 -4.61 -21.94 -11.95
C ALA A 335 -3.40 -22.87 -12.20
N LEU A 336 -3.53 -24.18 -11.92
CA LEU A 336 -2.43 -25.15 -12.07
C LEU A 336 -1.83 -25.25 -13.48
N PRO A 337 -2.59 -25.17 -14.60
CA PRO A 337 -2.02 -25.25 -15.93
C PRO A 337 -1.37 -23.93 -16.41
N VAL A 338 -1.48 -22.84 -15.64
CA VAL A 338 -0.90 -21.55 -16.02
C VAL A 338 0.62 -21.63 -15.90
N THR A 339 1.32 -21.44 -17.02
CA THR A 339 2.78 -21.58 -17.06
C THR A 339 3.48 -20.32 -16.56
N LYS A 340 4.77 -20.45 -16.22
CA LYS A 340 5.59 -19.30 -15.82
C LYS A 340 5.70 -18.28 -16.95
N GLU A 341 5.80 -18.74 -18.19
CA GLU A 341 5.91 -17.90 -19.39
C GLU A 341 4.65 -17.05 -19.59
N GLN A 342 3.47 -17.59 -19.24
CA GLN A 342 2.21 -16.85 -19.28
C GLN A 342 2.09 -15.78 -18.19
N LEU A 343 2.71 -16.00 -17.02
CA LEU A 343 2.64 -15.06 -15.88
C LEU A 343 3.74 -14.00 -15.92
N TYR A 344 4.96 -14.40 -16.31
CA TYR A 344 6.17 -13.63 -16.09
C TYR A 344 6.80 -13.29 -17.42
N THR A 345 6.14 -12.40 -18.16
CA THR A 345 6.68 -11.82 -19.39
C THR A 345 6.83 -10.32 -19.19
N ASP A 346 8.07 -9.85 -19.24
CA ASP A 346 8.40 -8.42 -19.16
C ASP A 346 9.63 -8.12 -20.03
N SER A 347 9.71 -6.88 -20.48
CA SER A 347 10.86 -6.33 -21.19
C SER A 347 12.16 -6.56 -20.42
N GLY A 348 13.19 -7.09 -21.09
CA GLY A 348 14.50 -7.34 -20.48
C GLY A 348 14.58 -8.59 -19.59
N CYS A 349 13.54 -9.42 -19.52
CA CYS A 349 13.56 -10.71 -18.85
C CYS A 349 13.32 -11.86 -19.84
N THR A 350 13.90 -13.02 -19.54
CA THR A 350 13.47 -14.26 -20.17
C THR A 350 12.05 -14.59 -19.71
N ALA A 351 11.16 -14.98 -20.62
CA ALA A 351 9.80 -15.38 -20.25
C ALA A 351 9.84 -16.52 -19.22
N GLY A 352 9.10 -16.36 -18.12
CA GLY A 352 9.05 -17.32 -17.02
C GLY A 352 10.08 -17.09 -15.91
N ASP A 353 10.95 -16.09 -16.04
CA ASP A 353 11.90 -15.70 -15.00
C ASP A 353 11.23 -14.84 -13.91
N GLN A 354 10.86 -15.49 -12.81
CA GLN A 354 10.18 -14.86 -11.67
C GLN A 354 11.04 -13.79 -10.97
N PRO A 355 12.29 -14.08 -10.53
CA PRO A 355 13.13 -13.06 -9.91
C PRO A 355 13.39 -11.84 -10.82
N CYS A 356 13.61 -12.05 -12.12
CA CYS A 356 13.78 -10.93 -13.06
C CYS A 356 12.50 -10.11 -13.22
N PHE A 357 11.35 -10.79 -13.35
CA PHE A 357 10.05 -10.14 -13.49
C PHE A 357 9.74 -9.23 -12.29
N ASP A 358 10.00 -9.71 -11.07
CA ASP A 358 9.74 -8.95 -9.85
C ASP A 358 10.85 -7.95 -9.50
N ALA A 359 12.04 -8.06 -10.10
CA ALA A 359 13.23 -7.27 -9.75
C ALA A 359 12.97 -5.77 -9.66
N VAL A 360 13.63 -5.10 -8.69
CA VAL A 360 13.59 -3.64 -8.58
C VAL A 360 14.50 -3.04 -9.63
N ARG A 361 13.97 -2.15 -10.47
CA ARG A 361 14.71 -1.48 -11.54
C ARG A 361 14.86 0.01 -11.24
N PHE A 362 16.09 0.50 -11.30
CA PHE A 362 16.39 1.90 -11.01
C PHE A 362 16.30 2.73 -12.29
N ARG A 363 15.47 3.79 -12.23
CA ARG A 363 15.38 4.77 -13.32
C ARG A 363 16.49 5.80 -13.16
N ALA A 364 17.29 5.99 -14.20
CA ALA A 364 18.31 7.03 -14.21
C ALA A 364 17.65 8.41 -14.25
N ILE A 365 18.03 9.27 -13.30
CA ILE A 365 17.73 10.71 -13.31
C ILE A 365 19.07 11.41 -13.55
N GLY A 366 19.62 11.23 -14.76
CA GLY A 366 20.96 11.70 -15.15
C GLY A 366 21.75 10.67 -15.97
N GLY A 367 23.06 10.89 -16.13
CA GLY A 367 23.94 10.04 -16.95
C GLY A 367 24.44 8.76 -16.29
N VAL A 368 23.96 8.42 -15.10
CA VAL A 368 24.43 7.25 -14.33
C VAL A 368 23.26 6.31 -14.07
N THR A 369 23.48 5.03 -14.35
CA THR A 369 22.58 3.92 -14.03
C THR A 369 23.17 3.07 -12.91
N VAL A 370 22.31 2.36 -12.19
CA VAL A 370 22.74 1.29 -11.27
C VAL A 370 22.03 -0.01 -11.69
N PRO A 371 22.66 -1.17 -11.47
CA PRO A 371 22.04 -2.46 -11.79
C PRO A 371 20.72 -2.66 -11.05
N SER A 372 19.81 -3.42 -11.66
CA SER A 372 18.64 -3.95 -10.97
C SER A 372 19.05 -4.84 -9.80
N ILE A 373 18.19 -4.95 -8.79
CA ILE A 373 18.39 -5.83 -7.64
C ILE A 373 17.24 -6.83 -7.54
N PRO A 374 17.44 -7.98 -6.88
CA PRO A 374 16.34 -8.87 -6.51
C PRO A 374 15.23 -8.11 -5.80
N TRP A 375 13.99 -8.54 -6.01
CA TRP A 375 12.86 -7.89 -5.39
C TRP A 375 12.95 -7.94 -3.86
N ILE A 376 12.67 -6.80 -3.23
CA ILE A 376 12.44 -6.69 -1.80
C ILE A 376 11.49 -5.51 -1.55
N ASN A 377 10.45 -5.74 -0.75
CA ASN A 377 9.50 -4.73 -0.30
C ASN A 377 10.14 -3.85 0.79
N ARG A 378 10.96 -2.89 0.39
CA ARG A 378 11.84 -2.13 1.28
C ARG A 378 11.88 -0.65 0.89
N PRO A 379 12.05 0.29 1.85
CA PRO A 379 12.31 1.67 1.51
C PRO A 379 13.62 1.86 0.73
N THR A 380 13.69 2.97 -0.01
CA THR A 380 14.86 3.39 -0.79
C THR A 380 16.14 3.51 0.05
N TYR A 381 16.01 3.87 1.32
CA TYR A 381 17.11 3.89 2.29
C TYR A 381 16.63 3.32 3.63
N GLN A 382 17.56 2.79 4.41
CA GLN A 382 17.32 2.35 5.78
C GLN A 382 18.34 3.03 6.70
N GLN A 383 17.91 3.40 7.90
CA GLN A 383 18.77 3.88 8.97
C GLN A 383 18.51 3.01 10.20
N ALA A 384 19.57 2.45 10.76
CA ALA A 384 19.54 1.71 12.02
C ALA A 384 20.30 2.54 13.06
N VAL A 385 19.60 2.96 14.11
CA VAL A 385 20.14 3.89 15.13
C VAL A 385 19.80 3.37 16.51
N GLU A 386 20.81 3.26 17.38
CA GLU A 386 20.64 2.95 18.79
C GLU A 386 21.11 4.14 19.64
N VAL A 387 20.26 4.58 20.55
CA VAL A 387 20.56 5.69 21.45
C VAL A 387 21.27 5.12 22.69
N GLN A 388 22.59 5.31 22.75
CA GLN A 388 23.46 4.73 23.80
C GLN A 388 23.41 5.46 25.15
N GLY A 389 22.72 6.60 25.23
CA GLY A 389 22.68 7.41 26.44
C GLY A 389 21.60 8.48 26.41
N HIS A 390 21.34 9.05 27.56
CA HIS A 390 20.42 10.18 27.73
C HIS A 390 21.19 11.33 28.38
N ARG A 391 20.68 12.55 28.21
CA ARG A 391 21.23 13.70 28.93
C ARG A 391 21.04 13.49 30.44
N PRO A 392 21.97 13.96 31.28
CA PRO A 392 21.75 14.03 32.71
C PRO A 392 20.41 14.72 32.98
N ARG A 393 19.60 14.12 33.87
CA ARG A 393 18.30 14.67 34.25
C ARG A 393 18.44 15.97 35.01
#